data_AF-A0AAD1VRL8-F1
#
_entry.id   AF-A0AAD1VRL8-F1
#
_cell.length_a   1.000
_cell.length_b   1.000
_cell.length_c   1.000
_cell.angle_alpha   90.00
_cell.angle_beta   90.00
_cell.angle_gamma   90.00
#
_symmetry.space_group_name_H-M   'P 1'
#
loop_
_entity.id
_entity.type
_entity.pdbx_description
1 polymer ?
#
loop_
_entity_poly.entity_id
_entity_poly.type
_entity_poly.pdbx_seq_one_letter_code
_entity_poly.pdbx_strand_id
1 'polypeptide(L)'
;MFRTKDDRQTSWAQNQGNLGSDSEESEHESTHTTPLTKEDLRKMLKETSADIKDYTTAALEKQIAGLKGDIEALASRTGEAECTLKDTQTQVTSHGREMGMLKDRILFLEDGLEDLNNRSRRQNILIGGLAESVLPEAILPTIKAVFHSLLLDTSEQEIYIEQAHRALRPPSPNSNTPRDVIVKILHFPVKEQLMKVGRDHPPVYQGQQLQFYQDLAPSTLRKRRDLKPLTTALLETGLRYTWGSNLLPPPSGDQTYSLHQVSDMQDFATHLGIQLRYPAVDSHLTLNDNTSRRSDSRANMARPQPKRRPLNASQEHTQRDT
;
A
#
# COMPACT_ATOMS: atom_id res chain seq x y z
N MET A 1 13.86 16.95 -15.03
CA MET A 1 14.41 17.98 -15.93
C MET A 1 14.38 19.31 -15.20
N PHE A 2 15.45 19.58 -14.44
CA PHE A 2 15.70 20.90 -13.88
C PHE A 2 16.36 21.74 -14.98
N ARG A 3 15.82 22.92 -15.26
CA ARG A 3 16.46 23.92 -16.13
C ARG A 3 16.60 25.20 -15.32
N THR A 4 17.79 25.37 -14.74
CA THR A 4 18.30 26.66 -14.29
C THR A 4 18.59 27.53 -15.50
N LYS A 5 18.26 28.82 -15.41
CA LYS A 5 18.84 29.85 -16.28
C LYS A 5 19.28 31.00 -15.39
N ASP A 6 20.58 31.00 -15.13
CA ASP A 6 21.38 32.20 -14.98
C ASP A 6 21.27 33.04 -16.25
N ASP A 7 20.97 34.33 -16.12
CA ASP A 7 21.14 35.34 -17.16
C ASP A 7 21.49 36.67 -16.47
N ARG A 8 22.77 36.82 -16.06
CA ARG A 8 23.35 38.13 -15.66
C ARG A 8 24.82 38.24 -16.05
N GLN A 9 25.03 38.55 -17.33
CA GLN A 9 26.23 39.16 -17.93
C GLN A 9 25.80 39.44 -19.39
N THR A 10 25.90 40.60 -20.03
CA THR A 10 26.98 41.58 -20.14
C THR A 10 26.43 42.71 -21.03
N SER A 11 26.58 44.01 -20.73
CA SER A 11 26.42 45.09 -21.72
C SER A 11 26.78 46.48 -21.16
N TRP A 12 28.05 46.75 -20.87
CA TRP A 12 28.56 48.13 -20.76
C TRP A 12 30.00 48.18 -21.28
N ALA A 13 30.17 48.03 -22.60
CA ALA A 13 31.43 48.32 -23.29
C ALA A 13 31.15 48.59 -24.77
N GLN A 14 30.57 49.76 -25.08
CA GLN A 14 30.63 50.33 -26.44
C GLN A 14 30.20 51.80 -26.40
N ASN A 15 31.17 52.68 -26.14
CA ASN A 15 31.19 53.96 -26.84
C ASN A 15 32.62 54.49 -26.89
N GLN A 16 33.29 54.26 -28.01
CA GLN A 16 34.56 54.87 -28.39
C GLN A 16 34.32 55.58 -29.72
N GLY A 17 34.72 56.85 -29.79
CA GLY A 17 35.09 57.51 -31.04
C GLY A 17 33.99 58.30 -31.74
N ASN A 18 33.88 59.59 -31.41
CA ASN A 18 33.71 60.59 -32.44
C ASN A 18 34.64 61.78 -32.16
N LEU A 19 35.69 61.88 -32.96
CA LEU A 19 36.58 63.03 -33.05
C LEU A 19 35.88 64.12 -33.86
N GLY A 20 35.61 65.26 -33.22
CA GLY A 20 35.32 66.53 -33.88
C GLY A 20 36.33 67.54 -33.36
N SER A 21 37.37 67.79 -34.16
CA SER A 21 38.37 68.83 -33.97
C SER A 21 37.77 70.14 -34.45
N ASP A 22 37.45 71.05 -33.53
CA ASP A 22 37.42 72.48 -33.83
C ASP A 22 38.33 73.19 -32.82
N SER A 23 39.41 73.70 -33.37
CA SER A 23 40.43 74.49 -32.68
C SER A 23 39.99 75.95 -32.79
N GLU A 24 39.31 76.45 -31.76
CA GLU A 24 39.19 77.89 -31.54
C GLU A 24 40.20 78.27 -30.46
N GLU A 25 41.25 78.95 -30.91
CA GLU A 25 42.18 79.71 -30.08
C GLU A 25 41.38 80.71 -29.24
N SER A 26 41.23 80.41 -27.95
CA SER A 26 40.81 81.38 -26.94
C SER A 26 42.03 81.71 -26.09
N GLU A 27 42.42 82.97 -26.21
CA GLU A 27 43.56 83.63 -25.60
C GLU A 27 43.69 83.32 -24.11
N HIS A 28 44.93 83.02 -23.71
CA HIS A 28 45.36 82.92 -22.32
C HIS A 28 45.26 84.30 -21.66
N GLU A 29 44.13 84.59 -21.02
CA GLU A 29 44.05 85.68 -20.06
C GLU A 29 44.44 85.15 -18.66
N SER A 30 45.67 85.50 -18.27
CA SER A 30 46.21 85.26 -16.93
C SER A 30 45.36 86.00 -15.91
N THR A 31 44.40 85.30 -15.32
CA THR A 31 43.80 85.74 -14.06
C THR A 31 44.73 85.30 -12.93
N HIS A 32 45.31 86.32 -12.29
CA HIS A 32 45.92 86.28 -10.98
C HIS A 32 45.37 85.15 -10.09
N THR A 33 46.20 84.16 -9.76
CA THR A 33 45.92 83.26 -8.65
C THR A 33 46.02 84.07 -7.36
N THR A 34 44.89 84.62 -6.90
CA THR A 34 44.72 85.07 -5.52
C THR A 34 45.03 83.90 -4.59
N PRO A 35 45.87 84.07 -3.55
CA PRO A 35 46.15 82.98 -2.63
C PRO A 35 44.85 82.59 -1.94
N LEU A 36 44.41 81.34 -2.12
CA LEU A 36 43.22 80.80 -1.47
C LEU A 36 43.29 81.12 0.02
N THR A 37 42.36 81.92 0.51
CA THR A 37 42.34 82.27 1.93
C THR A 37 41.74 81.11 2.72
N LYS A 38 42.12 81.00 4.00
CA LYS A 38 41.59 79.98 4.93
C LYS A 38 40.05 80.03 5.04
N GLU A 39 39.44 81.16 4.71
CA GLU A 39 37.99 81.36 4.74
C GLU A 39 37.30 80.79 3.49
N ASP A 40 37.91 80.92 2.31
CA ASP A 40 37.41 80.31 1.08
C ASP A 40 37.44 78.78 1.15
N LEU A 41 38.53 78.21 1.69
CA LEU A 41 38.63 76.77 1.96
C LEU A 41 37.57 76.28 2.96
N ARG A 42 37.25 77.09 3.99
CA ARG A 42 36.18 76.76 4.95
C ARG A 42 34.80 76.84 4.32
N LYS A 43 34.57 77.78 3.39
CA LYS A 43 33.31 77.92 2.66
C LYS A 43 33.10 76.72 1.73
N MET A 44 34.09 76.38 0.91
CA MET A 44 34.04 75.18 0.06
C MET A 44 33.89 73.88 0.87
N LEU A 45 34.57 73.76 2.02
CA LEU A 45 34.40 72.60 2.91
C LEU A 45 32.97 72.52 3.48
N LYS A 46 32.35 73.65 3.83
CA LYS A 46 30.96 73.68 4.29
C LYS A 46 29.98 73.30 3.18
N GLU A 47 30.16 73.85 1.97
CA GLU A 47 29.34 73.56 0.80
C GLU A 47 29.46 72.08 0.40
N THR A 48 30.68 71.57 0.22
CA THR A 48 30.89 70.14 -0.06
C THR A 48 30.37 69.24 1.05
N SER A 49 30.45 69.64 2.33
CA SER A 49 29.86 68.87 3.43
C SER A 49 28.33 68.88 3.41
N ALA A 50 27.71 69.94 2.89
CA ALA A 50 26.26 70.03 2.72
C ALA A 50 25.82 69.16 1.53
N ASP A 51 26.52 69.25 0.40
CA ASP A 51 26.26 68.42 -0.78
C ASP A 51 26.41 66.92 -0.49
N ILE A 52 27.43 66.53 0.29
CA ILE A 52 27.63 65.14 0.73
C ILE A 52 26.47 64.71 1.65
N LYS A 53 26.01 65.59 2.57
CA LYS A 53 24.86 65.29 3.42
C LYS A 53 23.60 65.10 2.59
N ASP A 54 23.31 66.00 1.66
CA ASP A 54 22.11 65.94 0.82
C ASP A 54 22.12 64.74 -0.12
N TYR A 55 23.28 64.42 -0.70
CA TYR A 55 23.44 63.21 -1.50
C TYR A 55 23.27 61.94 -0.66
N THR A 56 23.86 61.88 0.54
CA THR A 56 23.75 60.71 1.42
C THR A 56 22.35 60.54 1.99
N THR A 57 21.66 61.62 2.37
CA THR A 57 20.25 61.55 2.83
C THR A 57 19.34 61.08 1.71
N ALA A 58 19.47 61.63 0.49
CA ALA A 58 18.67 61.21 -0.66
C ALA A 58 18.94 59.74 -1.05
N ALA A 59 20.20 59.30 -1.00
CA ALA A 59 20.57 57.90 -1.25
C ALA A 59 19.97 56.95 -0.19
N LEU A 60 20.04 57.33 1.09
CA LEU A 60 19.45 56.57 2.19
C LEU A 60 17.92 56.53 2.09
N GLU A 61 17.26 57.64 1.79
CA GLU A 61 15.81 57.70 1.58
C GLU A 61 15.36 56.75 0.47
N LYS A 62 16.08 56.73 -0.66
CA LYS A 62 15.81 55.81 -1.76
C LYS A 62 15.98 54.34 -1.34
N GLN A 63 17.03 54.01 -0.60
CA GLN A 63 17.24 52.66 -0.09
C GLN A 63 16.16 52.25 0.92
N ILE A 64 15.78 53.15 1.84
CA ILE A 64 14.70 52.93 2.81
C ILE A 64 13.36 52.72 2.09
N ALA A 65 13.06 53.49 1.05
CA ALA A 65 11.87 53.30 0.24
C ALA A 65 11.86 51.92 -0.46
N GLY A 66 13.01 51.50 -1.01
CA GLY A 66 13.17 50.17 -1.59
C GLY A 66 12.93 49.05 -0.56
N LEU A 67 13.57 49.15 0.61
CA LEU A 67 13.38 48.18 1.70
C LEU A 67 11.95 48.13 2.21
N LYS A 68 11.24 49.26 2.29
CA LYS A 68 9.81 49.29 2.64
C LYS A 68 8.98 48.51 1.62
N GLY A 69 9.22 48.71 0.33
CA GLY A 69 8.55 47.96 -0.74
C GLY A 69 8.83 46.45 -0.66
N ASP A 70 10.08 46.06 -0.39
CA ASP A 70 10.46 44.65 -0.21
C ASP A 70 9.79 44.04 1.02
N ILE A 71 9.70 44.79 2.14
CA ILE A 71 9.00 44.34 3.36
C ILE A 71 7.51 44.14 3.08
N GLU A 72 6.86 45.05 2.37
CA GLU A 72 5.44 44.93 2.00
C GLU A 72 5.21 43.70 1.09
N ALA A 73 6.06 43.51 0.08
CA ALA A 73 5.99 42.35 -0.80
C ALA A 73 6.21 41.02 -0.05
N LEU A 74 7.15 40.99 0.89
CA LEU A 74 7.39 39.85 1.76
C LEU A 74 6.22 39.60 2.70
N ALA A 75 5.60 40.64 3.25
CA ALA A 75 4.43 40.51 4.11
C ALA A 75 3.24 39.91 3.34
N SER A 76 2.97 40.37 2.11
CA SER A 76 1.93 39.79 1.25
C SER A 76 2.19 38.32 0.93
N ARG A 77 3.41 37.98 0.48
CA ARG A 77 3.77 36.59 0.18
C ARG A 77 3.71 35.68 1.40
N THR A 78 4.07 36.21 2.57
CA THR A 78 3.99 35.46 3.84
C THR A 78 2.55 35.22 4.22
N GLY A 79 1.66 36.21 4.09
CA GLY A 79 0.22 36.04 4.34
C GLY A 79 -0.43 35.01 3.42
N GLU A 80 -0.08 35.01 2.13
CA GLU A 80 -0.54 33.98 1.17
C GLU A 80 -0.02 32.58 1.56
N ALA A 81 1.26 32.46 1.94
CA ALA A 81 1.85 31.21 2.39
C ALA A 81 1.19 30.70 3.68
N GLU A 82 0.89 31.57 4.63
CA GLU A 82 0.17 31.24 5.86
C GLU A 82 -1.26 30.77 5.58
N CYS A 83 -1.97 31.43 4.65
CA CYS A 83 -3.32 31.02 4.26
C CYS A 83 -3.32 29.64 3.60
N THR A 84 -2.42 29.40 2.63
CA THR A 84 -2.30 28.10 1.97
C THR A 84 -1.85 27.00 2.93
N LEU A 85 -0.98 27.31 3.90
CA LEU A 85 -0.59 26.39 4.97
C LEU A 85 -1.79 26.03 5.85
N LYS A 86 -2.62 27.01 6.23
CA LYS A 86 -3.83 26.77 7.01
C LYS A 86 -4.82 25.89 6.23
N ASP A 87 -5.05 26.18 4.95
CA ASP A 87 -5.95 25.41 4.11
C ASP A 87 -5.46 23.96 3.96
N THR A 88 -4.19 23.76 3.64
CA THR A 88 -3.60 22.41 3.55
C THR A 88 -3.65 21.66 4.87
N GLN A 89 -3.40 22.32 6.01
CA GLN A 89 -3.54 21.71 7.33
C GLN A 89 -4.97 21.25 7.59
N THR A 90 -5.98 22.06 7.25
CA THR A 90 -7.39 21.65 7.39
C THR A 90 -7.72 20.44 6.52
N GLN A 91 -7.25 20.41 5.26
CA GLN A 91 -7.44 19.27 4.37
C GLN A 91 -6.78 17.99 4.91
N VAL A 92 -5.54 18.08 5.40
CA VAL A 92 -4.83 16.95 6.00
C VAL A 92 -5.59 16.40 7.20
N THR A 93 -6.14 17.26 8.07
CA THR A 93 -6.96 16.80 9.20
C THR A 93 -8.28 16.16 8.75
N SER A 94 -8.91 16.66 7.69
CA SER A 94 -10.13 16.06 7.12
C SER A 94 -9.83 14.68 6.54
N HIS A 95 -8.81 14.57 5.70
CA HIS A 95 -8.39 13.30 5.12
C HIS A 95 -7.98 12.29 6.19
N GLY A 96 -7.31 12.73 7.27
CA GLY A 96 -6.98 11.85 8.40
C GLY A 96 -8.22 11.24 9.07
N ARG A 97 -9.30 12.03 9.24
CA ARG A 97 -10.57 11.53 9.77
C ARG A 97 -11.25 10.56 8.81
N GLU A 98 -11.32 10.91 7.53
CA GLU A 98 -11.91 10.05 6.49
C GLU A 98 -11.16 8.72 6.38
N MET A 99 -9.83 8.74 6.42
CA MET A 99 -9.01 7.52 6.44
C MET A 99 -9.30 6.64 7.66
N GLY A 100 -9.50 7.25 8.84
CA GLY A 100 -9.94 6.54 10.04
C GLY A 100 -11.28 5.85 9.84
N MET A 101 -12.29 6.59 9.37
CA MET A 101 -13.63 6.03 9.09
C MET A 101 -13.61 4.93 8.03
N LEU A 102 -12.80 5.08 6.98
CA LEU A 102 -12.64 4.07 5.95
C LEU A 102 -11.97 2.81 6.49
N LYS A 103 -10.94 2.96 7.34
CA LYS A 103 -10.28 1.82 8.00
C LYS A 103 -11.28 1.04 8.85
N ASP A 104 -12.07 1.73 9.67
CA ASP A 104 -13.08 1.09 10.51
C ASP A 104 -14.15 0.39 9.68
N ARG A 105 -14.56 1.00 8.56
CA ARG A 105 -15.52 0.40 7.64
C ARG A 105 -14.97 -0.86 6.96
N ILE A 106 -13.69 -0.84 6.56
CA ILE A 106 -13.02 -2.01 5.97
C ILE A 106 -12.99 -3.15 6.98
N LEU A 107 -12.55 -2.89 8.22
CA LEU A 107 -12.51 -3.91 9.27
C LEU A 107 -13.89 -4.53 9.53
N PHE A 108 -14.93 -3.69 9.63
CA PHE A 108 -16.30 -4.16 9.79
C PHE A 108 -16.77 -5.06 8.63
N LEU A 109 -16.44 -4.68 7.39
CA LEU A 109 -16.80 -5.48 6.21
C LEU A 109 -15.99 -6.79 6.14
N GLU A 110 -14.71 -6.77 6.48
CA GLU A 110 -13.86 -7.95 6.52
C GLU A 110 -14.38 -8.97 7.54
N ASP A 111 -14.73 -8.53 8.75
CA ASP A 111 -15.32 -9.39 9.78
C ASP A 111 -16.68 -9.96 9.33
N GLY A 112 -17.52 -9.13 8.70
CA GLY A 112 -18.81 -9.59 8.15
C GLY A 112 -18.65 -10.62 7.03
N LEU A 113 -17.68 -10.41 6.13
CA LEU A 113 -17.37 -11.36 5.04
C LEU A 113 -16.81 -12.67 5.59
N GLU A 114 -15.97 -12.61 6.63
CA GLU A 114 -15.46 -13.81 7.30
C GLU A 114 -16.59 -14.62 7.95
N ASP A 115 -17.47 -13.98 8.71
CA ASP A 115 -18.62 -14.64 9.33
C ASP A 115 -19.55 -15.27 8.29
N LEU A 116 -19.87 -14.56 7.20
CA LEU A 116 -20.71 -15.09 6.12
C LEU A 116 -20.07 -16.32 5.46
N ASN A 117 -18.78 -16.26 5.17
CA ASN A 117 -18.04 -17.38 4.59
C ASN A 117 -18.04 -18.60 5.52
N ASN A 118 -17.81 -18.41 6.81
CA ASN A 118 -17.82 -19.49 7.78
C ASN A 118 -19.22 -20.09 7.98
N ARG A 119 -20.28 -19.27 7.99
CA ARG A 119 -21.67 -19.76 8.04
C ARG A 119 -21.99 -20.61 6.83
N SER A 120 -21.57 -20.20 5.64
CA SER A 120 -21.74 -20.96 4.39
C SER A 120 -21.00 -22.30 4.43
N ARG A 121 -19.82 -22.36 5.06
CA ARG A 121 -18.97 -23.56 5.16
C ARG A 121 -19.25 -24.43 6.39
N ARG A 122 -20.10 -24.00 7.32
CA ARG A 122 -20.31 -24.66 8.62
C ARG A 122 -20.73 -26.13 8.53
N GLN A 123 -21.51 -26.45 7.51
CA GLN A 123 -22.00 -27.80 7.19
C GLN A 123 -21.01 -28.66 6.40
N ASN A 124 -19.89 -28.09 5.97
CA ASN A 124 -18.87 -28.81 5.22
C ASN A 124 -17.90 -29.51 6.17
N ILE A 125 -17.50 -30.71 5.76
CA ILE A 125 -16.39 -31.48 6.32
C ILE A 125 -15.29 -31.54 5.27
N LEU A 126 -14.06 -31.29 5.69
CA LEU A 126 -12.87 -31.47 4.86
C LEU A 126 -12.20 -32.79 5.25
N ILE A 127 -12.07 -33.72 4.30
CA ILE A 127 -11.50 -35.06 4.52
C ILE A 127 -10.15 -35.13 3.82
N GLY A 128 -9.09 -35.22 4.61
CA GLY A 128 -7.73 -35.46 4.15
C GLY A 128 -7.40 -36.96 4.10
N GLY A 129 -6.44 -37.33 3.25
CA GLY A 129 -5.90 -38.70 3.19
C GLY A 129 -6.63 -39.66 2.26
N LEU A 130 -7.62 -39.21 1.47
CA LEU A 130 -8.26 -40.06 0.47
C LEU A 130 -7.41 -40.14 -0.81
N ALA A 131 -6.84 -41.31 -1.10
CA ALA A 131 -5.99 -41.57 -2.26
C ALA A 131 -6.52 -40.96 -3.56
N GLU A 132 -5.65 -40.32 -4.33
CA GLU A 132 -6.02 -39.59 -5.56
C GLU A 132 -6.57 -40.51 -6.67
N SER A 133 -6.29 -41.82 -6.59
CA SER A 133 -6.80 -42.86 -7.49
C SER A 133 -8.33 -43.02 -7.43
N VAL A 134 -8.97 -42.56 -6.35
CA VAL A 134 -10.43 -42.55 -6.25
C VAL A 134 -10.99 -41.50 -7.21
N LEU A 135 -11.64 -41.99 -8.27
CA LEU A 135 -12.27 -41.19 -9.31
C LEU A 135 -13.42 -40.33 -8.75
N PRO A 136 -13.73 -39.18 -9.38
CA PRO A 136 -14.78 -38.27 -8.92
C PRO A 136 -16.13 -38.93 -8.67
N GLU A 137 -16.52 -39.88 -9.51
CA GLU A 137 -17.82 -40.58 -9.44
C GLU A 137 -17.87 -41.54 -8.24
N ALA A 138 -16.71 -42.04 -7.80
CA ALA A 138 -16.56 -42.96 -6.68
C ALA A 138 -16.40 -42.25 -5.33
N ILE A 139 -16.22 -40.92 -5.30
CA ILE A 139 -16.05 -40.16 -4.05
C ILE A 139 -17.30 -40.28 -3.18
N LEU A 140 -18.47 -39.93 -3.72
CA LEU A 140 -19.72 -39.95 -2.96
C LEU A 140 -20.04 -41.33 -2.35
N PRO A 141 -20.03 -42.45 -3.11
CA PRO A 141 -20.31 -43.76 -2.53
C PRO A 141 -19.24 -44.19 -1.51
N THR A 142 -17.96 -43.88 -1.77
CA THR A 142 -16.86 -44.15 -0.82
C THR A 142 -17.06 -43.41 0.49
N ILE A 143 -17.33 -42.11 0.45
CA ILE A 143 -17.56 -41.30 1.65
C ILE A 143 -18.81 -41.75 2.41
N LYS A 144 -19.90 -42.11 1.70
CA LYS A 144 -21.09 -42.69 2.33
C LYS A 144 -20.75 -43.97 3.09
N ALA A 145 -20.00 -44.89 2.48
CA ALA A 145 -19.58 -46.13 3.13
C ALA A 145 -18.73 -45.87 4.38
N VAL A 146 -17.78 -44.93 4.29
CA VAL A 146 -16.95 -44.51 5.44
C VAL A 146 -17.82 -43.94 6.57
N PHE A 147 -18.74 -43.02 6.27
CA PHE A 147 -19.59 -42.42 7.28
C PHE A 147 -20.57 -43.42 7.92
N HIS A 148 -21.12 -44.35 7.13
CA HIS A 148 -21.93 -45.44 7.68
C HIS A 148 -21.09 -46.29 8.63
N SER A 149 -19.85 -46.65 8.26
CA SER A 149 -18.96 -47.41 9.14
C SER A 149 -18.66 -46.72 10.47
N LEU A 150 -18.66 -45.38 10.50
CA LEU A 150 -18.45 -44.60 11.72
C LEU A 150 -19.70 -44.51 12.60
N LEU A 151 -20.90 -44.48 12.01
CA LEU A 151 -22.15 -44.28 12.75
C LEU A 151 -22.88 -45.57 13.13
N LEU A 152 -22.49 -46.73 12.59
CA LEU A 152 -23.07 -48.04 12.92
C LEU A 152 -23.12 -48.30 14.43
N ASP A 153 -22.15 -47.80 15.19
CA ASP A 153 -22.07 -48.01 16.64
C ASP A 153 -22.91 -46.99 17.45
N THR A 154 -23.44 -45.94 16.82
CA THR A 154 -23.99 -44.77 17.55
C THR A 154 -25.39 -44.32 17.12
N SER A 155 -25.84 -44.59 15.88
CA SER A 155 -27.12 -44.05 15.40
C SER A 155 -27.68 -44.77 14.18
N GLU A 156 -29.00 -45.03 14.16
CA GLU A 156 -29.75 -45.49 12.97
C GLU A 156 -30.06 -44.36 11.97
N GLN A 157 -29.50 -43.16 12.19
CA GLN A 157 -29.86 -41.96 11.43
C GLN A 157 -29.29 -41.97 10.01
N GLU A 158 -30.17 -41.72 9.03
CA GLU A 158 -29.79 -41.64 7.62
C GLU A 158 -28.88 -40.42 7.35
N ILE A 159 -27.76 -40.65 6.66
CA ILE A 159 -26.77 -39.63 6.35
C ILE A 159 -27.04 -39.01 4.98
N TYR A 160 -27.65 -37.83 4.98
CA TYR A 160 -27.88 -37.07 3.75
C TYR A 160 -26.67 -36.19 3.40
N ILE A 161 -26.00 -36.54 2.30
CA ILE A 161 -24.90 -35.78 1.71
C ILE A 161 -25.44 -35.02 0.49
N GLU A 162 -25.30 -33.70 0.51
CA GLU A 162 -25.71 -32.82 -0.60
C GLU A 162 -24.66 -32.84 -1.73
N GLN A 163 -23.38 -32.77 -1.37
CA GLN A 163 -22.29 -32.73 -2.34
C GLN A 163 -21.03 -33.35 -1.74
N ALA A 164 -20.27 -34.08 -2.55
CA ALA A 164 -18.93 -34.55 -2.22
C ALA A 164 -18.01 -34.38 -3.44
N HIS A 165 -16.92 -33.63 -3.29
CA HIS A 165 -16.00 -33.36 -4.39
C HIS A 165 -14.59 -33.10 -3.87
N ARG A 166 -13.56 -33.32 -4.69
CA ARG A 166 -12.19 -32.91 -4.35
C ARG A 166 -12.06 -31.39 -4.44
N ALA A 167 -11.20 -30.84 -3.58
CA ALA A 167 -10.81 -29.43 -3.66
C ALA A 167 -10.26 -29.10 -5.05
N LEU A 168 -10.70 -27.96 -5.60
CA LEU A 168 -10.33 -27.46 -6.94
C LEU A 168 -8.93 -26.83 -6.96
N ARG A 169 -7.94 -27.54 -6.42
CA ARG A 169 -6.53 -27.18 -6.48
C ARG A 169 -5.79 -28.13 -7.42
N PRO A 170 -4.74 -27.69 -8.12
CA PRO A 170 -3.82 -28.61 -8.78
C PRO A 170 -3.27 -29.61 -7.75
N PRO A 171 -3.12 -30.90 -8.12
CA PRO A 171 -2.33 -31.83 -7.32
C PRO A 171 -0.94 -31.24 -7.07
N SER A 172 -0.41 -31.42 -5.86
CA SER A 172 0.92 -30.91 -5.56
C SER A 172 1.95 -31.70 -6.37
N PRO A 173 2.79 -31.06 -7.21
CA PRO A 173 3.80 -31.77 -7.99
C PRO A 173 4.91 -32.38 -7.11
N ASN A 174 5.10 -31.83 -5.90
CA ASN A 174 6.21 -32.18 -5.00
C ASN A 174 5.74 -32.82 -3.68
N SER A 175 4.43 -33.07 -3.53
CA SER A 175 3.90 -33.71 -2.33
C SER A 175 3.03 -34.89 -2.70
N ASN A 176 3.32 -36.05 -2.10
CA ASN A 176 2.49 -37.25 -2.17
C ASN A 176 1.19 -37.12 -1.35
N THR A 177 0.88 -35.94 -0.79
CA THR A 177 -0.38 -35.71 -0.08
C THR A 177 -1.53 -35.55 -1.08
N PRO A 178 -2.57 -36.42 -1.02
CA PRO A 178 -3.72 -36.32 -1.90
C PRO A 178 -4.51 -35.04 -1.62
N ARG A 179 -5.33 -34.60 -2.59
CA ARG A 179 -6.22 -33.45 -2.40
C ARG A 179 -7.34 -33.79 -1.45
N ASP A 180 -7.64 -32.85 -0.55
CA ASP A 180 -8.75 -32.98 0.36
C ASP A 180 -10.09 -33.07 -0.37
N VAL A 181 -11.03 -33.83 0.22
CA VAL A 181 -12.41 -33.94 -0.23
C VAL A 181 -13.29 -33.04 0.63
N ILE A 182 -14.07 -32.18 -0.01
CA ILE A 182 -15.07 -31.33 0.62
C ILE A 182 -16.42 -32.04 0.53
N VAL A 183 -17.04 -32.26 1.68
CA VAL A 183 -18.32 -32.95 1.80
C VAL A 183 -19.32 -32.07 2.53
N LYS A 184 -20.45 -31.76 1.89
CA LYS A 184 -21.53 -30.97 2.48
C LYS A 184 -22.61 -31.88 3.03
N ILE A 185 -22.84 -31.80 4.34
CA ILE A 185 -23.86 -32.58 5.05
C ILE A 185 -25.12 -31.73 5.22
N LEU A 186 -26.29 -32.32 4.95
CA LEU A 186 -27.57 -31.61 5.02
C LEU A 186 -27.90 -31.16 6.46
N HIS A 187 -27.66 -32.02 7.44
CA HIS A 187 -28.02 -31.77 8.84
C HIS A 187 -26.78 -31.47 9.69
N PHE A 188 -26.77 -30.29 10.32
CA PHE A 188 -25.66 -29.83 11.15
C PHE A 188 -25.36 -30.76 12.35
N PRO A 189 -26.33 -31.29 13.10
CA PRO A 189 -26.05 -32.19 14.22
C PRO A 189 -25.36 -33.50 13.79
N VAL A 190 -25.80 -34.08 12.67
CA VAL A 190 -25.18 -35.29 12.08
C VAL A 190 -23.73 -35.01 11.70
N LYS A 191 -23.47 -33.84 11.12
CA LYS A 191 -22.13 -33.40 10.78
C LYS A 191 -21.24 -33.25 12.03
N GLU A 192 -21.74 -32.71 13.14
CA GLU A 192 -20.97 -32.59 14.38
C GLU A 192 -20.67 -33.96 15.00
N GLN A 193 -21.64 -34.87 14.97
CA GLN A 193 -21.45 -36.26 15.42
C GLN A 193 -20.38 -36.97 14.59
N LEU A 194 -20.46 -36.91 13.25
CA LEU A 194 -19.45 -37.47 12.34
C LEU A 194 -18.06 -36.89 12.60
N MET A 195 -17.97 -35.56 12.80
CA MET A 195 -16.71 -34.90 13.12
C MET A 195 -16.12 -35.33 14.46
N LYS A 196 -16.96 -35.60 15.46
CA LYS A 196 -16.53 -36.08 16.77
C LYS A 196 -16.01 -37.52 16.66
N VAL A 197 -16.84 -38.43 16.15
CA VAL A 197 -16.48 -39.84 16.01
C VAL A 197 -15.27 -40.03 15.10
N GLY A 198 -15.19 -39.31 13.98
CA GLY A 198 -14.05 -39.38 13.07
C GLY A 198 -12.75 -38.79 13.63
N ARG A 199 -12.79 -37.95 14.68
CA ARG A 199 -11.59 -37.49 15.38
C ARG A 199 -11.14 -38.48 16.45
N ASP A 200 -12.09 -39.06 17.17
CA ASP A 200 -11.82 -40.04 18.23
C ASP A 200 -11.38 -41.39 17.64
N HIS A 201 -11.98 -41.78 16.51
CA HIS A 201 -11.73 -43.02 15.78
C HIS A 201 -11.56 -42.74 14.28
N PRO A 202 -10.37 -42.27 13.84
CA PRO A 202 -10.18 -41.92 12.44
C PRO A 202 -10.25 -43.17 11.55
N PRO A 203 -11.13 -43.21 10.55
CA PRO A 203 -11.34 -44.40 9.74
C PRO A 203 -10.16 -44.65 8.80
N VAL A 204 -9.91 -45.92 8.50
CA VAL A 204 -8.88 -46.33 7.55
C VAL A 204 -9.54 -46.79 6.26
N TYR A 205 -9.14 -46.19 5.14
CA TYR A 205 -9.59 -46.55 3.80
C TYR A 205 -8.39 -46.90 2.93
N GLN A 206 -8.38 -48.11 2.34
CA GLN A 206 -7.27 -48.60 1.51
C GLN A 206 -5.88 -48.46 2.16
N GLY A 207 -5.80 -48.70 3.48
CA GLY A 207 -4.56 -48.58 4.25
C GLY A 207 -4.12 -47.14 4.57
N GLN A 208 -4.89 -46.13 4.17
CA GLN A 208 -4.66 -44.73 4.54
C GLN A 208 -5.66 -44.28 5.61
N GLN A 209 -5.15 -43.64 6.65
CA GLN A 209 -5.98 -43.05 7.70
C GLN A 209 -6.59 -41.73 7.20
N LEU A 210 -7.90 -41.61 7.25
CA LEU A 210 -8.61 -40.40 6.85
C LEU A 210 -8.65 -39.41 8.02
N GLN A 211 -8.47 -38.12 7.70
CA GLN A 211 -8.43 -37.04 8.68
C GLN A 211 -9.59 -36.07 8.46
N PHE A 212 -10.32 -35.74 9.54
CA PHE A 212 -11.56 -34.99 9.47
C PHE A 212 -11.36 -33.58 10.03
N TYR A 213 -11.50 -32.57 9.17
CA TYR A 213 -11.32 -31.17 9.49
C TYR A 213 -12.58 -30.35 9.25
N GLN A 214 -12.67 -29.23 9.96
CA GLN A 214 -13.67 -28.21 9.66
C GLN A 214 -13.25 -27.46 8.40
N ASP A 215 -14.15 -27.29 7.43
CA ASP A 215 -13.95 -26.32 6.35
C ASP A 215 -14.12 -24.91 6.93
N LEU A 216 -13.02 -24.16 6.98
CA LEU A 216 -12.95 -22.80 7.50
C LEU A 216 -12.58 -21.84 6.39
N ALA A 217 -13.03 -20.59 6.50
CA ALA A 217 -12.64 -19.55 5.58
C ALA A 217 -11.11 -19.33 5.58
N PRO A 218 -10.51 -18.99 4.43
CA PRO A 218 -9.06 -18.72 4.36
C PRO A 218 -8.60 -17.60 5.30
N SER A 219 -9.42 -16.57 5.53
CA SER A 219 -9.14 -15.50 6.49
C SER A 219 -9.04 -16.04 7.92
N THR A 220 -9.98 -16.92 8.31
CA THR A 220 -9.96 -17.58 9.63
C THR A 220 -8.74 -18.48 9.79
N LEU A 221 -8.40 -19.27 8.77
CA LEU A 221 -7.19 -20.11 8.80
C LEU A 221 -5.92 -19.25 8.95
N ARG A 222 -5.86 -18.11 8.28
CA ARG A 222 -4.76 -17.14 8.43
C ARG A 222 -4.72 -16.58 9.85
N LYS A 223 -5.84 -16.09 10.40
CA LYS A 223 -5.92 -15.62 11.80
C LYS A 223 -5.44 -16.69 12.79
N ARG A 224 -5.89 -17.94 12.64
CA ARG A 224 -5.44 -19.07 13.49
C ARG A 224 -3.96 -19.37 13.36
N ARG A 225 -3.39 -19.27 12.16
CA ARG A 225 -1.94 -19.43 11.93
C ARG A 225 -1.15 -18.31 12.60
N ASP A 226 -1.63 -17.08 12.48
CA ASP A 226 -0.96 -15.90 13.03
C ASP A 226 -1.04 -15.90 14.58
N LEU A 227 -2.11 -16.45 15.16
CA LEU A 227 -2.28 -16.69 16.61
C LEU A 227 -1.60 -17.96 17.12
N LYS A 228 -0.96 -18.76 16.25
CA LYS A 228 -0.32 -20.02 16.64
C LYS A 228 0.70 -19.84 17.78
N PRO A 229 1.60 -18.83 17.76
CA PRO A 229 2.55 -18.60 18.86
C PRO A 229 1.86 -18.45 20.22
N LEU A 230 0.76 -17.69 20.27
CA LEU A 230 -0.02 -17.50 21.49
C LEU A 230 -0.67 -18.81 21.94
N THR A 231 -1.32 -19.53 21.02
CA THR A 231 -1.97 -20.79 21.40
C THR A 231 -0.98 -21.86 21.88
N THR A 232 0.23 -21.88 21.32
CA THR A 232 1.31 -22.76 21.79
C THR A 232 1.72 -22.38 23.21
N ALA A 233 1.95 -21.08 23.48
CA ALA A 233 2.32 -20.61 24.81
C ALA A 233 1.22 -20.84 25.86
N LEU A 234 -0.06 -20.70 25.49
CA LEU A 234 -1.20 -21.03 26.35
C LEU A 234 -1.22 -22.53 26.71
N LEU A 235 -0.93 -23.42 25.75
CA LEU A 235 -0.85 -24.86 26.02
C LEU A 235 0.34 -25.20 26.94
N GLU A 236 1.50 -24.59 26.71
CA GLU A 236 2.69 -24.79 27.54
C GLU A 236 2.48 -24.33 29.00
N THR A 237 1.67 -23.29 29.19
CA THR A 237 1.30 -22.78 30.53
C THR A 237 0.12 -23.52 31.16
N GLY A 238 -0.47 -24.49 30.46
CA GLY A 238 -1.63 -25.26 30.94
C GLY A 238 -2.96 -24.50 30.88
N LEU A 239 -3.00 -23.34 30.22
CA LEU A 239 -4.20 -22.52 30.06
C LEU A 239 -5.07 -23.05 28.90
N ARG A 240 -6.30 -23.43 29.23
CA ARG A 240 -7.28 -23.91 28.24
C ARG A 240 -7.86 -22.74 27.45
N TYR A 241 -7.85 -22.84 26.12
CA TYR A 241 -8.56 -21.91 25.24
C TYR A 241 -9.58 -22.65 24.38
N THR A 242 -10.53 -21.92 23.82
CA THR A 242 -11.48 -22.44 22.84
C THR A 242 -11.49 -21.60 21.58
N TRP A 243 -11.79 -22.24 20.44
CA TRP A 243 -11.96 -21.57 19.17
C TRP A 243 -13.45 -21.35 18.90
N GLY A 244 -13.90 -20.09 18.94
CA GLY A 244 -15.18 -19.66 18.40
C GLY A 244 -15.01 -19.03 17.00
N SER A 245 -15.75 -17.96 16.72
CA SER A 245 -15.41 -17.02 15.65
C SER A 245 -14.01 -16.41 15.86
N ASN A 246 -13.66 -16.18 17.13
CA ASN A 246 -12.37 -15.70 17.59
C ASN A 246 -11.71 -16.70 18.55
N LEU A 247 -10.43 -16.48 18.86
CA LEU A 247 -9.78 -17.16 19.98
C LEU A 247 -10.39 -16.64 21.29
N LEU A 248 -10.86 -17.57 22.12
CA LEU A 248 -11.39 -17.31 23.46
C LEU A 248 -10.44 -17.94 24.48
N PRO A 249 -9.50 -17.16 25.06
CA PRO A 249 -8.68 -17.59 26.17
C PRO A 249 -9.51 -17.85 27.43
N PRO A 250 -8.96 -18.52 28.44
CA PRO A 250 -9.66 -18.68 29.71
C PRO A 250 -9.83 -17.31 30.39
N PRO A 251 -10.89 -17.11 31.17
CA PRO A 251 -11.06 -15.89 31.95
C PRO A 251 -9.87 -15.72 32.90
N SER A 252 -9.29 -14.52 32.92
CA SER A 252 -8.23 -14.15 33.86
C SER A 252 -8.85 -13.25 34.93
N GLY A 253 -9.29 -13.84 36.05
CA GLY A 253 -10.13 -13.15 37.02
C GLY A 253 -11.54 -12.92 36.49
N ASP A 254 -12.05 -11.69 36.61
CA ASP A 254 -13.40 -11.29 36.15
C ASP A 254 -13.48 -10.89 34.67
N GLN A 255 -12.36 -10.87 33.94
CA GLN A 255 -12.33 -10.46 32.53
C GLN A 255 -12.31 -11.65 31.57
N THR A 256 -13.26 -11.63 30.63
CA THR A 256 -13.27 -12.49 29.45
C THR A 256 -12.59 -11.74 28.31
N TYR A 257 -11.55 -12.34 27.73
CA TYR A 257 -10.86 -11.77 26.58
C TYR A 257 -11.38 -12.39 25.29
N SER A 258 -11.60 -11.58 24.25
CA SER A 258 -11.82 -12.05 22.89
C SER A 258 -10.81 -11.37 21.98
N LEU A 259 -9.94 -12.16 21.34
CA LEU A 259 -8.92 -11.63 20.46
C LEU A 259 -9.46 -11.56 19.04
N HIS A 260 -9.88 -10.36 18.64
CA HIS A 260 -10.39 -10.08 17.30
C HIS A 260 -9.25 -9.89 16.30
N GLN A 261 -8.13 -9.32 16.74
CA GLN A 261 -6.99 -8.98 15.90
C GLN A 261 -5.68 -9.55 16.44
N VAL A 262 -4.73 -9.76 15.52
CA VAL A 262 -3.36 -10.19 15.86
C VAL A 262 -2.61 -9.07 16.61
N SER A 263 -3.03 -7.81 16.46
CA SER A 263 -2.49 -6.68 17.24
C SER A 263 -2.65 -6.89 18.74
N ASP A 264 -3.81 -7.39 19.15
CA ASP A 264 -4.21 -7.51 20.56
C ASP A 264 -3.48 -8.68 21.25
N MET A 265 -2.84 -9.55 20.45
CA MET A 265 -2.10 -10.71 20.92
C MET A 265 -0.94 -10.35 21.85
N GLN A 266 -0.19 -9.29 21.50
CA GLN A 266 0.98 -8.89 22.28
C GLN A 266 0.59 -8.27 23.62
N ASP A 267 -0.46 -7.44 23.61
CA ASP A 267 -1.00 -6.82 24.82
C ASP A 267 -1.57 -7.88 25.77
N PHE A 268 -2.29 -8.86 25.22
CA PHE A 268 -2.83 -9.98 25.97
C PHE A 268 -1.73 -10.89 26.55
N ALA A 269 -0.70 -11.20 25.78
CA ALA A 269 0.42 -12.01 26.26
C ALA A 269 1.18 -11.28 27.39
N THR A 270 1.37 -9.96 27.25
CA THR A 270 1.97 -9.12 28.30
C THR A 270 1.12 -9.14 29.57
N HIS A 271 -0.20 -9.02 29.45
CA HIS A 271 -1.12 -9.07 30.59
C HIS A 271 -1.04 -10.41 31.35
N LEU A 272 -0.89 -11.53 30.64
CA LEU A 272 -0.73 -12.85 31.26
C LEU A 272 0.71 -13.16 31.71
N GLY A 273 1.68 -12.27 31.49
CA GLY A 273 3.09 -12.52 31.78
C GLY A 273 3.71 -13.60 30.90
N ILE A 274 3.16 -13.86 29.72
CA ILE A 274 3.61 -14.89 28.79
C ILE A 274 4.55 -14.29 27.74
N GLN A 275 5.74 -14.86 27.59
CA GLN A 275 6.64 -14.50 26.49
C GLN A 275 6.30 -15.27 25.22
N LEU A 276 5.90 -14.57 24.17
CA LEU A 276 5.61 -15.16 22.87
C LEU A 276 6.91 -15.51 22.13
N ARG A 277 7.02 -16.76 21.68
CA ARG A 277 8.09 -17.21 20.78
C ARG A 277 7.56 -17.21 19.36
N TYR A 278 8.02 -16.28 18.55
CA TYR A 278 7.71 -16.26 17.13
C TYR A 278 8.66 -17.20 16.38
N PRO A 279 8.16 -18.05 15.47
CA PRO A 279 9.04 -18.74 14.54
C PRO A 279 9.81 -17.69 13.73
N ALA A 280 11.09 -17.95 13.44
CA ALA A 280 11.86 -17.10 12.54
C ALA A 280 11.08 -16.95 11.24
N VAL A 281 10.67 -15.71 10.93
CA VAL A 281 10.01 -15.40 9.67
C VAL A 281 11.08 -15.62 8.59
N ASP A 282 10.88 -16.61 7.71
CA ASP A 282 11.64 -16.67 6.46
C ASP A 282 11.38 -15.35 5.73
N SER A 283 12.36 -14.45 5.81
CA SER A 283 12.31 -13.06 5.33
C SER A 283 12.25 -12.94 3.80
N HIS A 284 11.93 -14.02 3.09
CA HIS A 284 11.95 -14.09 1.63
C HIS A 284 10.61 -13.81 0.94
N LEU A 285 9.54 -13.47 1.68
CA LEU A 285 8.22 -13.18 1.08
C LEU A 285 7.57 -11.87 1.56
N THR A 286 8.37 -10.89 1.98
CA THR A 286 7.92 -9.50 2.11
C THR A 286 8.76 -8.59 1.24
N LEU A 287 8.41 -8.51 -0.04
CA LEU A 287 8.77 -7.39 -0.93
C LEU A 287 7.69 -7.31 -2.02
N ASN A 288 6.55 -6.72 -1.65
CA ASN A 288 5.70 -6.04 -2.63
C ASN A 288 6.32 -4.66 -2.91
N ASP A 289 7.50 -4.67 -3.55
CA ASP A 289 8.07 -3.50 -4.21
C ASP A 289 7.41 -3.36 -5.59
N ASN A 290 6.16 -2.90 -5.59
CA ASN A 290 5.41 -2.66 -6.82
C ASN A 290 5.58 -1.22 -7.36
N THR A 291 6.69 -0.57 -7.03
CA THR A 291 7.04 0.80 -7.47
C THR A 291 8.25 0.89 -8.39
N SER A 292 8.92 -0.23 -8.75
CA SER A 292 10.13 -0.20 -9.59
C SER A 292 10.05 -0.98 -10.93
N ARG A 293 8.84 -1.26 -11.43
CA ARG A 293 8.65 -1.93 -12.75
C ARG A 293 7.79 -1.15 -13.76
N ARG A 294 7.65 0.17 -13.60
CA ARG A 294 6.89 1.03 -14.53
C ARG A 294 7.72 1.97 -15.40
N SER A 295 9.05 1.94 -15.35
CA SER A 295 9.90 2.79 -16.22
C SER A 295 10.49 2.11 -17.46
N ASP A 296 10.56 0.77 -17.52
CA ASP A 296 11.27 0.08 -18.60
C ASP A 296 10.36 -0.76 -19.51
N SER A 297 9.35 -0.11 -20.11
CA SER A 297 8.57 -0.72 -21.20
C SER A 297 8.30 0.25 -22.34
N ARG A 298 9.20 1.24 -22.52
CA ARG A 298 9.16 2.21 -23.61
C ARG A 298 10.35 2.04 -24.55
N ALA A 299 10.57 0.80 -24.98
CA ALA A 299 11.43 0.49 -26.13
C ALA A 299 10.87 -0.76 -26.82
N ASN A 300 10.74 -0.70 -28.15
CA ASN A 300 10.20 -1.72 -29.06
C ASN A 300 8.67 -1.87 -29.15
N MET A 301 8.02 -0.86 -29.73
CA MET A 301 6.92 -1.10 -30.67
C MET A 301 7.33 -0.66 -32.07
N ALA A 302 8.07 -1.52 -32.77
CA ALA A 302 8.19 -1.43 -34.22
C ALA A 302 6.86 -1.91 -34.82
N ARG A 303 6.16 -0.97 -35.44
CA ARG A 303 4.86 -1.16 -36.11
C ARG A 303 5.04 -2.12 -37.29
N PRO A 304 4.36 -3.27 -37.36
CA PRO A 304 4.36 -4.08 -38.58
C PRO A 304 3.53 -3.36 -39.65
N GLN A 305 4.15 -3.05 -40.79
CA GLN A 305 3.45 -2.58 -41.98
C GLN A 305 2.46 -3.66 -42.46
N PRO A 306 1.23 -3.31 -42.87
CA PRO A 306 0.29 -4.28 -43.41
C PRO A 306 0.80 -4.83 -44.76
N LYS A 307 0.96 -6.16 -44.84
CA LYS A 307 1.26 -6.86 -46.09
C LYS A 307 0.16 -6.59 -47.11
N ARG A 308 0.51 -5.97 -48.24
CA ARG A 308 -0.35 -5.83 -49.41
C ARG A 308 -0.73 -7.24 -49.91
N ARG A 309 -2.03 -7.53 -50.01
CA ARG A 309 -2.55 -8.70 -50.74
C ARG A 309 -2.16 -8.58 -52.22
N PRO A 310 -1.69 -9.64 -52.88
CA PRO A 310 -1.57 -9.64 -54.33
C PRO A 310 -2.96 -9.66 -54.97
N LEU A 311 -3.14 -8.83 -55.99
CA LEU A 311 -4.27 -8.88 -56.91
C LEU A 311 -4.23 -10.20 -57.69
N ASN A 312 -5.26 -11.04 -57.55
CA ASN A 312 -5.51 -12.10 -58.53
C ASN A 312 -6.34 -11.50 -59.68
N ALA A 313 -5.70 -11.37 -60.84
CA ALA A 313 -6.36 -11.17 -62.11
C ALA A 313 -6.64 -12.54 -62.74
N SER A 314 -7.88 -12.71 -63.19
CA SER A 314 -8.33 -13.54 -64.32
C SER A 314 -8.13 -15.06 -64.25
N GLN A 315 -9.23 -15.82 -64.26
CA GLN A 315 -9.70 -16.42 -65.51
C GLN A 315 -11.11 -17.01 -65.39
N GLU A 316 -11.95 -16.59 -66.33
CA GLU A 316 -13.25 -17.13 -66.68
C GLU A 316 -13.09 -18.54 -67.27
N HIS A 317 -13.94 -19.48 -66.84
CA HIS A 317 -14.46 -20.51 -67.75
C HIS A 317 -15.81 -21.00 -67.25
N THR A 318 -16.87 -20.38 -67.76
CA THR A 318 -18.22 -20.93 -67.77
C THR A 318 -18.34 -21.74 -69.06
N GLN A 319 -18.33 -23.07 -68.98
CA GLN A 319 -18.85 -23.91 -70.06
C GLN A 319 -20.26 -24.35 -69.69
N ARG A 320 -21.17 -23.98 -70.58
CA ARG A 320 -22.55 -24.43 -70.71
C ARG A 320 -22.60 -25.75 -71.48
N ASP A 321 -23.66 -26.50 -71.18
CA ASP A 321 -24.42 -27.42 -72.02
C ASP A 321 -23.73 -28.69 -72.55
N THR A 322 -24.10 -29.85 -71.99
CA THR A 322 -25.15 -30.77 -72.53
C THR A 322 -25.55 -31.78 -71.47
#